data_AF-A0A7W7M2K5-F1
#
_entry.id   AF-A0A7W7M2K5-F1
#
_cell.length_a   1.000
_cell.length_b   1.000
_cell.length_c   1.000
_cell.angle_alpha   90.00
_cell.angle_beta   90.00
_cell.angle_gamma   90.00
#
_symmetry.space_group_name_H-M   'P 1'
#
loop_
_entity.id
_entity.type
_entity.pdbx_description
1 polymer ?
#
loop_
_entity_poly.entity_id
_entity_poly.type
_entity_poly.pdbx_seq_one_letter_code
_entity_poly.pdbx_strand_id
1 'polypeptide(L)'
;MDSDSLQRRLRGAFDRKVMNHGDYNLVFAQPSGSATPYVIGYRRAPRELVLCPVDVQRRDLAQATGADDIVVVDFHNVATVTDTGSGYQVESVTGFRTWFEVSPATTVHVGPLSDSGMAQLDQGEDAEDFHRFMSEFMDELDDLYPDLDMAEKSC
;
A
#
# COMPACT_ATOMS: atom_id res chain seq x y z
N MET A 1 11.89 -2.07 19.83
CA MET A 1 12.13 -2.05 18.38
C MET A 1 12.03 -0.61 17.94
N ASP A 2 13.07 -0.07 17.28
CA ASP A 2 13.06 1.28 16.70
C ASP A 2 12.42 1.30 15.29
N SER A 3 12.16 2.50 14.77
CA SER A 3 11.53 2.73 13.47
C SER A 3 12.32 2.11 12.33
N ASP A 4 13.62 2.40 12.24
CA ASP A 4 14.50 1.90 11.17
C ASP A 4 14.55 0.37 11.12
N SER A 5 14.55 -0.28 12.29
CA SER A 5 14.51 -1.74 12.38
C SER A 5 13.18 -2.30 11.92
N LEU A 6 12.07 -1.60 12.17
CA LEU A 6 10.76 -1.98 11.65
C LEU A 6 10.69 -1.78 10.13
N GLN A 7 11.13 -0.63 9.61
CA GLN A 7 11.21 -0.35 8.17
C GLN A 7 12.03 -1.41 7.42
N ARG A 8 13.25 -1.72 7.89
CA ARG A 8 14.10 -2.79 7.33
C ARG A 8 13.40 -4.14 7.30
N ARG A 9 12.56 -4.40 8.30
CA ARG A 9 11.78 -5.64 8.39
C ARG A 9 10.64 -5.69 7.39
N LEU A 10 9.91 -4.59 7.24
CA LEU A 10 8.82 -4.45 6.26
C LEU A 10 9.38 -4.55 4.83
N ARG A 11 10.51 -3.89 4.56
CA ARG A 11 11.29 -4.04 3.33
C ARG A 11 11.65 -5.49 3.06
N GLY A 12 12.26 -6.18 4.03
CA GLY A 12 12.62 -7.58 3.90
C GLY A 12 11.42 -8.52 3.69
N ALA A 13 10.23 -8.16 4.20
CA ALA A 13 9.00 -8.91 3.96
C ALA A 13 8.52 -8.75 2.51
N PHE A 14 8.54 -7.53 1.99
CA PHE A 14 8.20 -7.22 0.60
C PHE A 14 9.18 -7.87 -0.37
N ASP A 15 10.49 -7.78 -0.11
CA ASP A 15 11.54 -8.33 -0.98
C ASP A 15 11.47 -9.85 -1.15
N ARG A 16 11.02 -10.57 -0.13
CA ARG A 16 10.82 -12.02 -0.19
C ARG A 16 9.63 -12.41 -1.06
N LYS A 17 8.65 -11.52 -1.17
CA LYS A 17 7.38 -11.75 -1.85
C LYS A 17 7.39 -11.28 -3.29
N VAL A 18 8.03 -10.14 -3.57
CA VAL A 18 8.04 -9.49 -4.88
C VAL A 18 9.42 -9.68 -5.53
N MET A 19 9.48 -10.58 -6.51
CA MET A 19 10.65 -10.80 -7.35
C MET A 19 10.86 -9.60 -8.28
N ASN A 20 11.56 -8.53 -7.84
CA ASN A 20 12.24 -7.46 -8.61
C ASN A 20 12.52 -6.24 -7.69
N HIS A 21 13.44 -6.43 -6.75
CA HIS A 21 13.59 -5.67 -5.49
C HIS A 21 14.10 -4.21 -5.58
N GLY A 22 14.69 -3.78 -6.70
CA GLY A 22 15.50 -2.56 -6.75
C GLY A 22 14.76 -1.23 -6.98
N ASP A 23 13.53 -1.27 -7.50
CA ASP A 23 12.91 -0.08 -8.11
C ASP A 23 11.66 0.44 -7.38
N TYR A 24 11.27 -0.16 -6.25
CA TYR A 24 10.08 0.25 -5.50
C TYR A 24 10.42 1.08 -4.28
N ASN A 25 9.77 2.23 -4.17
CA ASN A 25 9.61 2.92 -2.90
C ASN A 25 8.58 2.16 -2.06
N LEU A 26 8.69 2.21 -0.74
CA LEU A 26 7.82 1.46 0.17
C LEU A 26 7.14 2.37 1.19
N VAL A 27 5.87 2.06 1.46
CA VAL A 27 5.14 2.60 2.61
C VAL A 27 4.38 1.50 3.33
N PHE A 28 4.18 1.69 4.63
CA PHE A 28 3.25 0.90 5.43
C PHE A 28 1.88 1.55 5.40
N ALA A 29 0.87 0.77 5.05
CA ALA A 29 -0.50 1.21 4.98
C ALA A 29 -1.37 0.46 5.99
N GLN A 30 -2.14 1.23 6.76
CA GLN A 30 -3.11 0.69 7.71
C GLN A 30 -4.43 0.46 6.97
N PRO A 31 -5.09 -0.70 7.17
CA PRO A 31 -6.36 -0.94 6.53
C PRO A 31 -7.44 -0.12 7.24
N SER A 32 -8.42 0.36 6.49
CA SER A 32 -9.61 0.99 7.08
C SER A 32 -10.49 -0.10 7.69
N GLY A 33 -10.36 -0.30 9.01
CA GLY A 33 -11.10 -1.32 9.77
C GLY A 33 -10.22 -2.44 10.32
N SER A 34 -10.76 -3.66 10.42
CA SER A 34 -10.09 -4.82 11.02
C SER A 34 -9.35 -5.70 10.00
N ALA A 35 -8.99 -5.16 8.83
CA ALA A 35 -8.30 -5.92 7.80
C ALA A 35 -6.81 -6.11 8.15
N THR A 36 -6.09 -6.87 7.32
CA THR A 36 -4.63 -7.05 7.46
C THR A 36 -3.92 -5.82 6.89
N PRO A 37 -2.89 -5.28 7.57
CA PRO A 37 -2.12 -4.16 7.04
C PRO A 37 -1.29 -4.55 5.82
N TYR A 38 -0.94 -3.55 5.01
CA TYR A 38 -0.17 -3.73 3.79
C TYR A 38 1.20 -3.06 3.91
N VAL A 39 2.20 -3.69 3.32
CA VAL A 39 3.36 -2.99 2.79
C VAL A 39 3.07 -2.74 1.32
N ILE A 40 3.02 -1.47 0.93
CA ILE A 40 2.76 -1.07 -0.45
C ILE A 40 4.08 -0.67 -1.07
N GLY A 41 4.44 -1.38 -2.13
CA GLY A 41 5.50 -0.95 -3.04
C GLY A 41 4.92 -0.15 -4.17
N TYR A 42 5.55 0.95 -4.54
CA TYR A 42 5.11 1.78 -5.65
C TYR A 42 6.31 2.27 -6.46
N ARG A 43 6.11 2.47 -7.76
CA ARG A 43 7.14 2.99 -8.67
C ARG A 43 6.49 3.79 -9.80
N ARG A 44 7.27 4.68 -10.42
CA ARG A 44 6.79 5.61 -11.47
C ARG A 44 7.02 5.12 -12.90
N ALA A 45 7.85 4.10 -13.12
CA ALA A 45 8.16 3.60 -14.46
C ALA A 45 8.48 2.09 -14.45
N PRO A 46 7.56 1.22 -14.92
CA PRO A 46 6.14 1.52 -15.21
C PRO A 46 5.39 1.97 -13.94
N ARG A 47 4.34 2.81 -14.08
CA ARG A 47 3.52 3.23 -12.93
C ARG A 47 2.69 2.07 -12.41
N GLU A 48 2.98 1.64 -11.19
CA GLU A 48 2.24 0.55 -10.56
C GLU A 48 2.34 0.60 -9.03
N LEU A 49 1.37 -0.06 -8.41
CA LEU A 49 1.28 -0.34 -6.98
C LEU A 49 1.31 -1.84 -6.75
N VAL A 50 2.01 -2.28 -5.72
CA VAL A 50 2.08 -3.67 -5.29
C VAL A 50 1.70 -3.72 -3.82
N LEU A 51 0.50 -4.22 -3.53
CA LEU A 51 -0.03 -4.35 -2.19
C LEU A 51 0.35 -5.72 -1.65
N CYS A 52 1.21 -5.74 -0.64
CA CYS A 52 1.66 -6.95 0.04
C CYS A 52 1.07 -6.98 1.45
N PRO A 53 0.07 -7.83 1.73
CA PRO A 53 -0.44 -7.98 3.09
C PRO A 53 0.66 -8.55 3.98
N VAL A 54 0.80 -8.04 5.21
CA VAL A 54 1.82 -8.45 6.17
C VAL A 54 1.25 -8.71 7.56
N ASP A 55 1.79 -9.73 8.24
CA ASP A 55 1.53 -9.97 9.65
C ASP A 55 2.68 -9.42 10.49
N VAL A 56 2.48 -8.23 11.03
CA VAL A 56 3.49 -7.49 11.80
C VAL A 56 3.83 -8.13 13.15
N GLN A 57 3.00 -9.06 13.65
CA GLN A 57 3.20 -9.74 14.93
C GLN A 57 4.07 -11.00 14.80
N ARG A 58 4.19 -11.56 13.59
CA ARG A 58 5.02 -12.74 13.33
C ARG A 58 6.47 -12.39 13.13
N ARG A 59 7.37 -13.26 13.59
CA ARG A 59 8.83 -13.14 13.41
C ARG A 59 9.22 -13.07 11.94
N ASP A 60 8.64 -13.94 11.12
CA ASP A 60 8.74 -13.88 9.66
C ASP A 60 7.47 -13.24 9.08
N LEU A 61 7.57 -11.96 8.73
CA LEU A 61 6.47 -11.19 8.16
C LEU A 61 5.99 -11.73 6.80
N ALA A 62 6.87 -12.42 6.07
CA ALA A 62 6.57 -12.91 4.72
C ALA A 62 5.83 -14.26 4.72
N GLN A 63 5.97 -15.08 5.78
CA GLN A 63 5.38 -16.43 5.87
C GLN A 63 3.87 -16.44 6.13
N ALA A 64 3.30 -15.34 6.61
CA ALA A 64 2.01 -15.31 7.27
C ALA A 64 0.80 -15.07 6.35
N THR A 65 1.06 -14.48 5.20
CA THR A 65 0.08 -14.08 4.19
C THR A 65 0.52 -14.77 2.91
N GLY A 66 -0.37 -15.52 2.26
CA GLY A 66 0.00 -16.35 1.12
C GLY A 66 0.73 -15.53 0.06
N ALA A 67 1.64 -16.15 -0.69
CA ALA A 67 2.21 -15.50 -1.88
C ALA A 67 1.09 -15.12 -2.88
N ASP A 68 -0.03 -15.84 -2.83
CA ASP A 68 -1.25 -15.62 -3.62
C ASP A 68 -2.06 -14.37 -3.21
N ASP A 69 -1.70 -13.71 -2.11
CA ASP A 69 -2.41 -12.51 -1.62
C ASP A 69 -1.75 -11.19 -2.06
N ILE A 70 -0.69 -11.25 -2.88
CA ILE A 70 -0.04 -10.06 -3.44
C ILE A 70 -0.92 -9.54 -4.58
N VAL A 71 -1.29 -8.27 -4.50
CA VAL A 71 -2.08 -7.62 -5.55
C VAL A 71 -1.24 -6.55 -6.22
N VAL A 72 -1.07 -6.68 -7.54
CA VAL A 72 -0.46 -5.64 -8.37
C VAL A 72 -1.58 -4.83 -9.00
N VAL A 73 -1.49 -3.50 -8.93
CA VAL A 73 -2.43 -2.55 -9.52
C VAL A 73 -1.65 -1.61 -10.44
N ASP A 74 -2.05 -1.56 -11.70
CA ASP A 74 -1.51 -0.68 -12.73
C ASP A 74 -2.65 -0.17 -13.64
N PHE A 75 -2.33 0.66 -14.63
CA PHE A 75 -3.35 1.23 -15.52
C PHE A 75 -4.10 0.22 -16.41
N HIS A 76 -3.61 -1.01 -16.55
CA HIS A 76 -4.26 -2.04 -17.34
C HIS A 76 -5.31 -2.81 -16.53
N ASN A 77 -5.18 -2.86 -15.20
CA ASN A 77 -6.06 -3.66 -14.35
C ASN A 77 -6.80 -2.87 -13.27
N VAL A 78 -6.48 -1.59 -13.06
CA VAL A 78 -7.22 -0.73 -12.14
C VAL A 78 -8.60 -0.41 -12.71
N ALA A 79 -9.62 -0.51 -11.86
CA ALA A 79 -10.99 -0.16 -12.19
C ALA A 79 -11.34 1.23 -11.67
N THR A 80 -11.05 1.49 -10.39
CA THR A 80 -11.25 2.80 -9.76
C THR A 80 -10.20 3.04 -8.68
N VAL A 81 -9.81 4.31 -8.52
CA VAL A 81 -9.05 4.81 -7.37
C VAL A 81 -9.76 6.04 -6.86
N THR A 82 -9.88 6.17 -5.55
CA THR A 82 -10.54 7.33 -4.93
C THR A 82 -9.80 7.75 -3.68
N ASP A 83 -9.51 9.04 -3.58
CA ASP A 83 -9.04 9.67 -2.34
C ASP A 83 -10.20 9.84 -1.37
N THR A 84 -10.07 9.27 -0.16
CA THR A 84 -11.10 9.33 0.88
C THR A 84 -10.86 10.46 1.90
N GLY A 85 -9.85 11.30 1.68
CA GLY A 85 -9.39 12.38 2.56
C GLY A 85 -8.43 11.94 3.66
N SER A 86 -8.49 10.68 4.09
CA SER A 86 -7.56 10.06 5.05
C SER A 86 -6.72 8.92 4.45
N GLY A 87 -7.01 8.51 3.23
CA GLY A 87 -6.40 7.36 2.57
C GLY A 87 -6.97 7.14 1.18
N TYR A 88 -6.85 5.91 0.69
CA TYR A 88 -7.22 5.56 -0.68
C TYR A 88 -8.08 4.30 -0.71
N GLN A 89 -9.11 4.35 -1.54
CA GLN A 89 -9.85 3.19 -1.98
C GLN A 89 -9.36 2.78 -3.36
N VAL A 90 -9.01 1.51 -3.53
CA VAL A 90 -8.51 0.96 -4.79
C VAL A 90 -9.33 -0.26 -5.16
N GLU A 91 -9.81 -0.28 -6.40
CA GLU A 91 -10.51 -1.41 -7.01
C GLU A 91 -9.84 -1.81 -8.32
N SER A 92 -9.77 -3.11 -8.57
CA SER A 92 -9.27 -3.66 -9.84
C SER A 92 -10.39 -4.35 -10.61
N VAL A 93 -10.22 -4.49 -11.93
CA VAL A 93 -11.14 -5.20 -12.82
C VAL A 93 -11.25 -6.70 -12.49
N THR A 94 -10.32 -7.23 -11.68
CA THR A 94 -10.36 -8.61 -11.18
C THR A 94 -11.26 -8.80 -9.96
N GLY A 95 -11.90 -7.73 -9.47
CA GLY A 95 -12.79 -7.74 -8.32
C GLY A 95 -12.08 -7.53 -6.97
N PHE A 96 -10.76 -7.33 -6.96
CA PHE A 96 -10.07 -6.88 -5.76
C PHE A 96 -10.51 -5.46 -5.40
N ARG A 97 -10.87 -5.25 -4.13
CA ARG A 97 -11.23 -3.95 -3.56
C ARG A 97 -10.64 -3.84 -2.16
N THR A 98 -9.97 -2.72 -1.88
CA THR A 98 -9.45 -2.44 -0.55
C THR A 98 -9.46 -0.95 -0.23
N TRP A 99 -9.37 -0.64 1.06
CA TRP A 99 -9.19 0.70 1.56
C TRP A 99 -8.07 0.69 2.60
N PHE A 100 -7.10 1.56 2.41
CA PHE A 100 -5.99 1.77 3.33
C PHE A 100 -5.66 3.25 3.52
N GLU A 101 -4.98 3.55 4.61
CA GLU A 101 -4.46 4.87 4.98
C GLU A 101 -2.94 4.79 5.11
N VAL A 102 -2.24 5.79 4.58
CA VAL A 102 -0.79 5.94 4.73
C VAL A 102 -0.55 7.18 5.58
N SER A 103 0.00 6.98 6.77
CA SER A 103 0.29 8.06 7.72
C SER A 103 1.79 8.31 7.82
N PRO A 104 2.23 9.58 7.98
CA PRO A 104 3.65 9.91 8.10
C PRO A 104 4.30 9.32 9.35
N ALA A 105 3.52 9.10 10.42
CA ALA A 105 3.94 8.36 11.59
C ALA A 105 2.78 7.53 12.14
N THR A 106 3.05 6.29 12.53
CA THR A 106 2.04 5.41 13.12
C THR A 106 2.62 4.46 14.16
N THR A 107 1.77 3.97 15.06
CA THR A 107 2.15 2.96 16.05
C THR A 107 1.67 1.59 15.60
N VAL A 108 2.62 0.67 15.36
CA VAL A 108 2.37 -0.69 14.89
C VAL A 108 2.40 -1.67 16.06
N HIS A 109 1.36 -2.48 16.21
CA HIS A 109 1.32 -3.55 17.23
C HIS A 109 2.14 -4.75 16.77
N VAL A 110 3.42 -4.78 17.13
CA VAL A 110 4.38 -5.85 16.76
C VAL A 110 4.42 -7.00 17.78
N GLY A 111 3.62 -6.94 18.84
CA GLY A 111 3.54 -8.01 19.85
C GLY A 111 4.90 -8.32 20.49
N PRO A 112 5.30 -9.59 20.65
CA PRO A 112 6.47 -10.00 21.44
C PRO A 112 7.82 -9.59 20.83
N LEU A 113 7.81 -8.86 19.73
CA LEU A 113 8.97 -8.34 19.03
C LEU A 113 9.48 -7.02 19.62
N SER A 114 8.72 -6.43 20.55
CA SER A 114 9.10 -5.27 21.34
C SER A 114 8.67 -5.47 22.79
N ASP A 115 9.38 -4.83 23.73
CA ASP A 115 9.07 -4.96 25.16
C ASP A 115 7.67 -4.44 25.53
N SER A 116 7.17 -3.44 24.79
CA SER A 116 5.85 -2.84 24.99
C SER A 116 4.72 -3.46 24.15
N GLY A 117 5.03 -4.39 23.23
CA GLY A 117 4.07 -4.85 22.23
C GLY A 117 3.87 -3.89 21.04
N MET A 118 4.42 -2.67 21.11
CA MET A 118 4.22 -1.60 20.14
C MET A 118 5.56 -1.09 19.60
N ALA A 119 5.59 -0.75 18.32
CA ALA A 119 6.71 -0.07 17.67
C ALA A 119 6.22 1.20 16.98
N GLN A 120 6.98 2.28 17.08
CA GLN A 120 6.75 3.48 16.28
C GLN A 120 7.34 3.28 14.89
N LEU A 121 6.57 3.67 13.87
CA LEU A 121 7.01 3.74 12.49
C LEU A 121 6.93 5.20 12.04
N ASP A 122 8.08 5.79 11.77
CA ASP A 122 8.22 7.06 11.06
C ASP A 122 8.48 6.76 9.60
N GLN A 123 7.68 7.33 8.70
CA GLN A 123 7.76 7.19 7.25
C GLN A 123 7.35 8.50 6.58
N GLY A 124 7.65 9.65 7.20
CA GLY A 124 7.13 10.95 6.75
C GLY A 124 7.47 11.31 5.31
N GLU A 125 8.74 11.18 4.92
CA GLU A 125 9.20 11.46 3.56
C GLU A 125 8.60 10.46 2.54
N ASP A 126 8.57 9.17 2.90
CA ASP A 126 8.01 8.12 2.04
C ASP A 126 6.49 8.29 1.88
N ALA A 127 5.78 8.68 2.93
CA ALA A 127 4.35 8.96 2.90
C ALA A 127 4.03 10.17 2.02
N GLU A 128 4.80 11.27 2.15
CA GLU A 128 4.65 12.44 1.29
C GLU A 128 4.89 12.09 -0.19
N ASP A 129 5.95 11.33 -0.48
CA ASP A 129 6.23 10.87 -1.84
C ASP A 129 5.14 9.95 -2.38
N PHE A 130 4.59 9.06 -1.54
CA PHE A 130 3.49 8.17 -1.89
C PHE A 130 2.21 8.94 -2.20
N HIS A 131 1.83 9.94 -1.39
CA HIS A 131 0.65 10.76 -1.66
C HIS A 131 0.79 11.53 -2.98
N ARG A 132 1.97 12.09 -3.25
CA ARG A 132 2.27 12.72 -4.55
C ARG A 132 2.15 11.71 -5.69
N PHE A 133 2.71 10.52 -5.52
CA PHE A 133 2.57 9.45 -6.52
C PHE A 133 1.10 9.09 -6.77
N MET A 134 0.27 8.98 -5.73
CA MET A 134 -1.16 8.68 -5.86
C MET A 134 -1.92 9.78 -6.59
N SER A 135 -1.63 11.06 -6.29
CA SER A 135 -2.20 12.18 -7.04
C SER A 135 -1.85 12.10 -8.52
N GLU A 136 -0.57 11.92 -8.86
CA GLU A 136 -0.14 11.75 -10.26
C GLU A 136 -0.77 10.52 -10.94
N PHE A 137 -0.96 9.43 -10.19
CA PHE A 137 -1.58 8.20 -10.70
C PHE A 137 -3.07 8.40 -11.03
N MET A 138 -3.80 9.13 -10.19
CA MET A 138 -5.21 9.48 -10.44
C MET A 138 -5.34 10.47 -11.59
N ASP A 139 -4.50 11.52 -11.64
CA ASP A 139 -4.51 12.49 -12.75
C ASP A 139 -4.29 11.79 -14.11
N GLU A 140 -3.34 10.85 -14.18
CA GLU A 140 -3.08 10.10 -15.41
C GLU A 140 -4.21 9.10 -15.73
N LEU A 141 -4.88 8.54 -14.73
CA LEU A 141 -6.08 7.73 -14.94
C LEU A 141 -7.23 8.53 -15.55
N ASP A 142 -7.47 9.73 -15.04
CA ASP A 142 -8.51 10.63 -15.55
C ASP A 142 -8.21 11.04 -16.99
N ASP A 143 -6.93 11.29 -17.32
CA ASP A 143 -6.48 11.58 -18.69
C ASP A 143 -6.64 10.38 -19.65
N LEU A 144 -6.44 9.16 -19.17
CA LEU A 144 -6.60 7.92 -19.95
C LEU A 144 -8.07 7.54 -20.15
N TYR A 145 -8.94 7.89 -19.20
CA TYR A 145 -10.37 7.55 -19.19
C TYR A 145 -11.29 8.77 -18.99
N PRO A 146 -11.20 9.81 -19.84
CA PRO A 146 -11.93 11.07 -19.66
C PRO A 146 -13.47 10.91 -19.79
N ASP A 147 -13.92 9.79 -20.37
CA ASP A 147 -15.33 9.53 -20.68
C ASP A 147 -16.10 8.81 -19.55
N LEU A 148 -15.45 8.32 -18.49
CA LEU A 148 -16.15 7.65 -17.38
C LEU A 148 -16.97 8.63 -16.51
N ASP A 149 -16.62 9.92 -16.51
CA ASP A 149 -17.32 10.98 -15.80
C ASP A 149 -18.61 11.47 -16.51
N MET A 150 -18.86 11.02 -17.74
CA MET A 150 -20.00 11.45 -18.55
C MET A 150 -21.22 10.52 -18.45
N ALA A 151 -21.08 9.33 -17.85
CA ALA A 151 -22.15 8.33 -17.76
C ALA A 151 -23.12 8.55 -16.58
N GLU A 152 -22.74 9.29 -15.53
CA GLU A 152 -23.62 9.55 -14.38
C GLU A 152 -24.47 10.82 -14.50
N LYS A 153 -24.26 11.67 -15.52
CA LYS A 153 -25.04 12.92 -15.72
C LYS A 153 -26.24 12.79 -16.66
N SER A 154 -26.58 11.58 -17.11
CA SER A 154 -27.74 11.36 -17.99
C SER A 154 -28.71 10.33 -17.43
N CYS A 155 -29.41 10.69 -16.35
CA CYS A 155 -30.73 10.13 -16.04
C CYS A 155 -31.54 11.11 -15.17
#